data_AF-A0A1F6VPI7-F1
#
_entry.id   AF-A0A1F6VPI7-F1
#
_cell.length_a   1.000
_cell.length_b   1.000
_cell.length_c   1.000
_cell.angle_alpha   90.00
_cell.angle_beta   90.00
_cell.angle_gamma   90.00
#
_symmetry.space_group_name_H-M   'P 1'
#
loop_
_entity.id
_entity.type
_entity.pdbx_description
1 polymer ?
#
loop_
_entity_poly.entity_id
_entity_poly.type
_entity_poly.pdbx_seq_one_letter_code
_entity_poly.pdbx_strand_id
1 'polypeptide(L)'
;MQKLIEKLLRKLNVVFVSSLAVLMIVGLSGINYVLAGNTSTQSASTAAATTITVVGKVADTAITTITFPEGAASATVSNPYNDVDTVSDAQVLHATTSEPVVRLKNTSGGALNISLSISSWTGTIAASEGYALSDPATTTTSTVTDSNLSTDGTDGLSPVATGVSVGAASYKALYLELILSSSAGATGTSTLTVLGES
;
A
#
# COMPACT_ATOMS: atom_id res chain seq x y z
N MET A 1 73.31 47.36 27.34
CA MET A 1 71.96 47.50 26.74
C MET A 1 71.63 46.39 25.73
N GLN A 2 72.54 46.01 24.84
CA GLN A 2 72.31 44.98 23.80
C GLN A 2 71.85 43.60 24.33
N LYS A 3 72.45 43.10 25.42
CA LYS A 3 72.03 41.85 26.09
C LYS A 3 70.62 41.90 26.69
N LEU A 4 70.12 43.09 27.03
CA LEU A 4 68.76 43.26 27.58
C LEU A 4 67.73 43.16 26.45
N ILE A 5 68.05 43.77 25.31
CA ILE A 5 67.21 43.80 24.10
C ILE A 5 67.05 42.38 23.52
N GLU A 6 68.13 41.60 23.41
CA GLU A 6 68.04 40.20 22.94
C GLU A 6 67.21 39.30 23.87
N LYS A 7 67.31 39.51 25.19
CA LYS A 7 66.54 38.75 26.17
C LYS A 7 65.05 39.11 26.13
N LEU A 8 64.72 40.36 25.82
CA LEU A 8 63.36 40.84 25.59
C LEU A 8 62.77 40.27 24.28
N LEU A 9 63.54 40.27 23.19
CA LEU A 9 63.11 39.70 21.90
C LEU A 9 62.86 38.18 21.98
N ARG A 10 63.73 37.43 22.67
CA ARG A 10 63.50 35.98 22.89
C ARG A 10 62.25 35.71 23.73
N LYS A 11 61.99 36.52 24.75
CA LYS A 11 60.78 36.40 25.57
C LYS A 11 59.52 36.75 24.78
N LEU A 12 59.60 37.77 23.91
CA LEU A 12 58.50 38.16 23.05
C LEU A 12 58.12 37.05 22.06
N ASN A 13 59.10 36.38 21.45
CA ASN A 13 58.87 35.24 20.55
C ASN A 13 58.23 34.04 21.27
N VAL A 14 58.67 33.73 22.49
CA VAL A 14 58.06 32.63 23.27
C VAL A 14 56.62 32.96 23.65
N VAL A 15 56.34 34.21 24.06
CA VAL A 15 54.97 34.65 24.37
C VAL A 15 54.08 34.61 23.13
N PHE A 16 54.57 35.00 21.94
CA PHE A 16 53.81 34.98 20.70
C PHE A 16 53.52 33.56 20.19
N VAL A 17 54.48 32.64 20.32
CA VAL A 17 54.27 31.23 19.98
C VAL A 17 53.30 30.57 20.96
N SER A 18 53.37 30.95 22.25
CA SER A 18 52.46 30.44 23.28
C SER A 18 51.03 30.96 23.07
N SER A 19 50.85 32.23 22.71
CA SER A 19 49.52 32.79 22.46
C SER A 19 48.89 32.23 21.19
N LEU A 20 49.68 31.92 20.15
CA LEU A 20 49.19 31.25 18.94
C LEU A 20 48.76 29.79 19.23
N ALA A 21 49.51 29.07 20.07
CA ALA A 21 49.14 27.73 20.50
C ALA A 21 47.85 27.71 21.34
N VAL A 22 47.66 28.70 22.23
CA VAL A 22 46.40 28.84 22.98
C VAL A 22 45.24 29.21 22.05
N LEU A 23 45.45 30.05 21.03
CA LEU A 23 44.40 30.37 20.07
C LEU A 23 43.94 29.16 19.25
N MET A 24 44.85 28.27 18.86
CA MET A 24 44.49 27.03 18.16
C MET A 24 43.72 26.06 19.06
N ILE A 25 44.07 25.96 20.35
CA ILE A 25 43.35 25.13 21.33
C ILE A 25 41.94 25.68 21.59
N VAL A 26 41.78 27.01 21.65
CA VAL A 26 40.48 27.65 21.85
C VAL A 26 39.60 27.56 20.58
N GLY A 27 40.19 27.65 19.39
CA GLY A 27 39.47 27.49 18.12
C GLY A 27 38.83 26.11 17.92
N LEU A 28 39.38 25.06 18.55
CA LEU A 28 38.82 23.70 18.54
C LEU A 28 37.76 23.48 19.63
N SER A 29 37.72 24.32 20.66
CA SER A 29 36.77 24.18 21.79
C SER A 29 35.36 24.70 21.52
N GLY A 30 35.14 25.30 20.34
CA GLY A 30 33.84 25.84 19.90
C GLY A 30 33.16 25.06 18.78
N ILE A 31 33.71 23.90 18.36
CA ILE A 31 33.00 23.01 17.45
C ILE A 31 31.87 22.37 18.24
N ASN A 32 30.72 23.06 18.26
CA ASN A 32 29.46 22.40 18.48
C ASN A 32 29.33 21.42 17.32
N TYR A 33 29.72 20.17 17.57
CA TYR A 33 29.14 19.08 16.83
C TYR A 33 27.64 19.20 17.10
N VAL A 34 26.91 19.77 16.14
CA VAL A 34 25.54 19.34 15.95
C VAL A 34 25.71 17.88 15.54
N LEU A 35 25.83 17.00 16.54
CA LEU A 35 25.27 15.67 16.37
C LEU A 35 23.85 16.00 15.96
N ALA A 36 23.55 15.85 14.68
CA ALA A 36 22.21 15.48 14.29
C ALA A 36 21.99 14.18 15.06
N GLY A 37 21.53 14.31 16.30
CA GLY A 37 20.93 13.22 17.01
C GLY A 37 19.85 12.79 16.06
N ASN A 38 20.06 11.65 15.41
CA ASN A 38 19.00 11.03 14.66
C ASN A 38 17.93 10.83 15.72
N THR A 39 16.92 11.72 15.73
CA THR A 39 15.78 11.59 16.60
C THR A 39 15.22 10.25 16.21
N SER A 40 15.53 9.24 17.03
CA SER A 40 15.08 7.87 16.86
C SER A 40 13.60 7.82 17.21
N THR A 41 12.80 8.52 16.42
CA THR A 41 11.39 8.22 16.20
C THR A 41 11.20 7.78 14.74
N GLN A 42 12.27 7.31 14.08
CA GLN A 42 12.13 6.41 12.94
C GLN A 42 11.71 5.04 13.49
N SER A 43 10.45 4.94 13.91
CA SER A 43 9.82 3.65 14.13
C SER A 43 9.33 3.15 12.78
N ALA A 44 9.93 2.09 12.26
CA ALA A 44 9.27 1.27 11.27
C ALA A 44 8.24 0.42 12.02
N SER A 45 6.95 0.65 11.76
CA SER A 45 5.92 -0.27 12.22
C SER A 45 6.13 -1.60 11.50
N THR A 46 6.27 -2.68 12.26
CA THR A 46 6.18 -4.05 11.72
C THR A 46 4.75 -4.56 11.85
N ALA A 47 3.73 -3.70 11.72
CA ALA A 47 2.34 -4.12 11.69
C ALA A 47 2.24 -5.27 10.68
N ALA A 48 2.06 -6.49 11.19
CA ALA A 48 2.04 -7.65 10.34
C ALA A 48 0.80 -7.53 9.46
N ALA A 49 0.97 -7.61 8.15
CA ALA A 49 -0.16 -7.77 7.26
C ALA A 49 -0.91 -9.03 7.70
N THR A 50 -2.13 -8.84 8.19
CA THR A 50 -3.06 -9.91 8.54
C THR A 50 -3.91 -10.21 7.32
N THR A 51 -4.11 -11.48 7.00
CA THR A 51 -4.97 -11.84 5.87
C THR A 51 -6.43 -11.66 6.27
N ILE A 52 -7.17 -10.90 5.47
CA ILE A 52 -8.64 -10.79 5.58
C ILE A 52 -9.24 -12.01 4.89
N THR A 53 -10.23 -12.65 5.52
CA THR A 53 -10.84 -13.86 4.94
C THR A 53 -11.81 -13.46 3.84
N VAL A 54 -11.67 -14.04 2.65
CA VAL A 54 -12.60 -13.82 1.53
C VAL A 54 -13.66 -14.93 1.54
N VAL A 55 -14.93 -14.55 1.59
CA VAL A 55 -16.07 -15.48 1.76
C VAL A 55 -17.19 -15.20 0.76
N GLY A 56 -18.08 -16.18 0.59
CA GLY A 56 -19.25 -16.10 -0.29
C GLY A 56 -20.27 -15.04 0.16
N LYS A 57 -21.27 -14.77 -0.68
CA LYS A 57 -22.25 -13.69 -0.49
C LYS A 57 -23.13 -13.90 0.74
N VAL A 58 -23.61 -15.14 0.95
CA VAL A 58 -24.62 -15.45 1.98
C VAL A 58 -24.01 -16.08 3.23
N ALA A 59 -23.02 -16.94 3.05
CA ALA A 59 -22.39 -17.70 4.12
C ALA A 59 -20.88 -17.44 4.20
N ASP A 60 -20.30 -17.70 5.37
CA ASP A 60 -18.86 -17.50 5.61
C ASP A 60 -18.00 -18.66 5.06
N THR A 61 -18.47 -19.29 3.98
CA THR A 61 -17.70 -20.28 3.24
C THR A 61 -16.58 -19.56 2.52
N ALA A 62 -15.34 -19.98 2.75
CA ALA A 62 -14.18 -19.41 2.07
C ALA A 62 -14.28 -19.67 0.56
N ILE A 63 -13.99 -18.63 -0.22
CA ILE A 63 -13.94 -18.72 -1.68
C ILE A 63 -12.48 -18.84 -2.12
N THR A 64 -12.23 -19.61 -3.17
CA THR A 64 -10.87 -19.79 -3.70
C THR A 64 -10.70 -19.22 -5.09
N THR A 65 -11.81 -19.07 -5.83
CA THR A 65 -11.79 -18.67 -7.23
C THR A 65 -12.90 -17.68 -7.52
N ILE A 66 -12.57 -16.64 -8.29
CA ILE A 66 -13.54 -15.73 -8.90
C ILE A 66 -13.41 -15.89 -10.41
N THR A 67 -14.51 -16.17 -11.10
CA THR A 67 -14.57 -16.37 -12.53
C THR A 67 -15.25 -15.19 -13.20
N PHE A 68 -14.54 -14.56 -14.13
CA PHE A 68 -15.11 -13.58 -15.06
C PHE A 68 -15.63 -14.32 -16.30
N PRO A 69 -16.87 -14.07 -16.74
CA PRO A 69 -17.37 -14.68 -17.97
C PRO A 69 -16.63 -14.16 -19.20
N GLU A 70 -16.71 -14.94 -20.29
CA GLU A 70 -16.17 -14.53 -21.58
C GLU A 70 -16.85 -13.24 -22.08
N GLY A 71 -16.06 -12.40 -22.77
CA GLY A 71 -16.54 -11.16 -23.37
C GLY A 71 -15.86 -10.89 -24.71
N ALA A 72 -16.41 -9.93 -25.45
CA ALA A 72 -15.77 -9.42 -26.66
C ALA A 72 -14.46 -8.69 -26.33
N ALA A 73 -13.55 -8.58 -27.30
CA ALA A 73 -12.36 -7.75 -27.16
C ALA A 73 -12.73 -6.33 -26.73
N SER A 74 -11.98 -5.76 -25.77
CA SER A 74 -12.22 -4.43 -25.21
C SER A 74 -13.56 -4.26 -24.49
N ALA A 75 -14.32 -5.33 -24.24
CA ALA A 75 -15.53 -5.27 -23.44
C ALA A 75 -15.21 -5.12 -21.95
N THR A 76 -16.12 -4.45 -21.24
CA THR A 76 -16.15 -4.46 -19.78
C THR A 76 -16.96 -5.66 -19.29
N VAL A 77 -16.38 -6.45 -18.39
CA VAL A 77 -17.00 -7.59 -17.72
C VAL A 77 -17.23 -7.22 -16.25
N SER A 78 -18.50 -7.23 -15.82
CA SER A 78 -18.95 -6.69 -14.53
C SER A 78 -19.84 -7.62 -13.72
N ASN A 79 -19.98 -8.86 -14.20
CA ASN A 79 -20.76 -9.92 -13.59
C ASN A 79 -19.90 -11.17 -13.27
N PRO A 80 -18.74 -11.04 -12.59
CA PRO A 80 -18.02 -12.20 -12.12
C PRO A 80 -18.82 -12.99 -11.08
N TYR A 81 -18.49 -14.27 -10.90
CA TYR A 81 -19.07 -15.13 -9.87
C TYR A 81 -17.96 -15.88 -9.12
N ASN A 82 -18.23 -16.32 -7.90
CA ASN A 82 -17.27 -17.11 -7.12
C ASN A 82 -17.61 -18.62 -7.15
N ASP A 83 -16.69 -19.45 -6.67
CA ASP A 83 -16.82 -20.92 -6.64
C ASP A 83 -17.87 -21.47 -5.67
N VAL A 84 -18.38 -20.64 -4.75
CA VAL A 84 -19.42 -21.01 -3.78
C VAL A 84 -20.82 -20.64 -4.28
N ASP A 85 -21.01 -19.41 -4.76
CA ASP A 85 -22.31 -18.89 -5.20
C ASP A 85 -22.59 -19.22 -6.69
N THR A 86 -21.54 -19.50 -7.48
CA THR A 86 -21.58 -19.99 -8.86
C THR A 86 -22.22 -19.03 -9.88
N VAL A 87 -22.23 -19.44 -11.15
CA VAL A 87 -22.74 -18.62 -12.28
C VAL A 87 -24.22 -18.24 -12.15
N SER A 88 -25.03 -19.03 -11.42
CA SER A 88 -26.44 -18.71 -11.20
C SER A 88 -26.66 -17.50 -10.28
N ASP A 89 -25.62 -17.11 -9.54
CA ASP A 89 -25.64 -16.01 -8.58
C ASP A 89 -24.40 -15.13 -8.79
N ALA A 90 -24.23 -14.60 -10.00
CA ALA A 90 -23.16 -13.68 -10.33
C ALA A 90 -23.32 -12.31 -9.63
N GLN A 91 -22.24 -11.54 -9.57
CA GLN A 91 -22.28 -10.13 -9.16
C GLN A 91 -23.32 -9.37 -9.98
N VAL A 92 -24.06 -8.47 -9.33
CA VAL A 92 -25.01 -7.57 -9.98
C VAL A 92 -24.62 -6.14 -9.65
N LEU A 93 -24.37 -5.33 -10.67
CA LEU A 93 -24.23 -3.89 -10.52
C LEU A 93 -25.52 -3.22 -11.01
N HIS A 94 -26.22 -2.54 -10.11
CA HIS A 94 -27.46 -1.84 -10.45
C HIS A 94 -27.56 -0.51 -9.71
N ALA A 95 -28.27 0.45 -10.30
CA ALA A 95 -28.39 1.80 -9.74
C ALA A 95 -29.11 1.85 -8.37
N THR A 96 -29.84 0.79 -8.01
CA THR A 96 -30.69 0.73 -6.82
C THR A 96 -30.30 -0.35 -5.83
N THR A 97 -29.83 -1.49 -6.32
CA THR A 97 -29.50 -2.66 -5.50
C THR A 97 -28.42 -3.47 -6.21
N SER A 98 -27.19 -3.32 -5.75
CA SER A 98 -26.07 -4.11 -6.22
C SER A 98 -25.82 -5.29 -5.28
N GLU A 99 -25.27 -6.37 -5.83
CA GLU A 99 -24.85 -7.55 -5.10
C GLU A 99 -23.36 -7.81 -5.36
N PRO A 100 -22.53 -7.99 -4.32
CA PRO A 100 -21.08 -8.13 -4.48
C PRO A 100 -20.71 -9.49 -5.06
N VAL A 101 -19.49 -9.61 -5.58
CA VAL A 101 -18.94 -10.92 -5.94
C VAL A 101 -18.53 -11.72 -4.71
N VAL A 102 -18.00 -11.06 -3.68
CA VAL A 102 -17.55 -11.70 -2.42
C VAL A 102 -17.68 -10.74 -1.24
N ARG A 103 -17.54 -11.26 -0.02
CA ARG A 103 -17.37 -10.44 1.20
C ARG A 103 -15.97 -10.64 1.79
N LEU A 104 -15.42 -9.56 2.32
CA LEU A 104 -14.15 -9.49 3.04
C LEU A 104 -14.44 -9.48 4.53
N LYS A 105 -14.13 -10.56 5.25
CA LYS A 105 -14.39 -10.73 6.67
C LYS A 105 -13.13 -10.47 7.49
N ASN A 106 -13.21 -9.50 8.39
CA ASN A 106 -12.17 -9.28 9.39
C ASN A 106 -12.36 -10.22 10.58
N THR A 107 -11.49 -11.22 10.68
CA THR A 107 -11.48 -12.20 11.79
C THR A 107 -10.52 -11.81 12.92
N SER A 108 -9.85 -10.66 12.82
CA SER A 108 -8.97 -10.15 13.87
C SER A 108 -9.76 -9.52 15.01
N GLY A 109 -9.08 -9.26 16.13
CA GLY A 109 -9.66 -8.59 17.30
C GLY A 109 -9.75 -7.07 17.19
N GLY A 110 -9.25 -6.46 16.11
CA GLY A 110 -9.20 -5.01 15.91
C GLY A 110 -9.74 -4.59 14.54
N ALA A 111 -9.78 -3.28 14.28
CA ALA A 111 -10.06 -2.78 12.94
C ALA A 111 -8.83 -2.99 12.04
N LEU A 112 -9.06 -3.26 10.76
CA LEU A 112 -8.00 -3.41 9.76
C LEU A 112 -8.26 -2.48 8.57
N ASN A 113 -7.24 -1.80 8.08
CA ASN A 113 -7.26 -1.11 6.78
C ASN A 113 -7.00 -2.12 5.67
N ILE A 114 -7.73 -2.00 4.56
CA ILE A 114 -7.69 -2.98 3.47
C ILE A 114 -6.74 -2.51 2.38
N SER A 115 -5.85 -3.40 1.96
CA SER A 115 -5.05 -3.29 0.73
C SER A 115 -5.37 -4.44 -0.23
N LEU A 116 -5.44 -4.14 -1.52
CA LEU A 116 -5.73 -5.10 -2.58
C LEU A 116 -4.59 -5.13 -3.60
N SER A 117 -4.30 -6.29 -4.15
CA SER A 117 -3.30 -6.46 -5.23
C SER A 117 -3.75 -7.60 -6.13
N ILE A 118 -3.47 -7.50 -7.43
CA ILE A 118 -3.78 -8.56 -8.40
C ILE A 118 -2.53 -8.90 -9.21
N SER A 119 -2.09 -10.15 -9.22
CA SER A 119 -0.96 -10.50 -10.11
C SER A 119 -1.32 -10.17 -11.57
N SER A 120 -0.32 -9.83 -12.39
CA SER A 120 -0.54 -9.64 -13.83
C SER A 120 -1.28 -10.85 -14.43
N TRP A 121 -2.22 -10.59 -15.32
CA TRP A 121 -2.96 -11.68 -15.97
C TRP A 121 -2.07 -12.48 -16.91
N THR A 122 -2.20 -13.80 -16.86
CA THR A 122 -1.57 -14.66 -17.87
C THR A 122 -2.07 -14.27 -19.26
N GLY A 123 -1.15 -14.03 -20.20
CA GLY A 123 -1.51 -13.73 -21.59
C GLY A 123 -2.04 -12.31 -21.84
N THR A 124 -1.84 -11.36 -20.91
CA THR A 124 -2.22 -9.94 -21.08
C THR A 124 -3.69 -9.76 -21.47
N ILE A 125 -4.56 -10.52 -20.83
CA ILE A 125 -5.97 -10.63 -21.20
C ILE A 125 -6.79 -9.47 -20.64
N ALA A 126 -6.38 -8.91 -19.51
CA ALA A 126 -6.91 -7.69 -18.95
C ALA A 126 -6.18 -6.49 -19.55
N ALA A 127 -6.92 -5.44 -19.89
CA ALA A 127 -6.38 -4.10 -20.12
C ALA A 127 -6.42 -3.25 -18.85
N SER A 128 -7.39 -3.47 -17.97
CA SER A 128 -7.45 -2.82 -16.66
C SER A 128 -8.42 -3.54 -15.73
N GLU A 129 -8.27 -3.33 -14.43
CA GLU A 129 -9.09 -3.94 -13.39
C GLU A 129 -9.57 -2.87 -12.42
N GLY A 130 -10.87 -2.87 -12.14
CA GLY A 130 -11.52 -2.00 -11.19
C GLY A 130 -11.99 -2.77 -9.96
N TYR A 131 -12.08 -2.08 -8.83
CA TYR A 131 -12.67 -2.62 -7.61
C TYR A 131 -13.59 -1.60 -6.94
N ALA A 132 -14.49 -2.06 -6.08
CA ALA A 132 -15.17 -1.20 -5.12
C ALA A 132 -15.40 -1.95 -3.80
N LEU A 133 -15.34 -1.21 -2.70
CA LEU A 133 -15.62 -1.72 -1.36
C LEU A 133 -16.77 -0.93 -0.74
N SER A 134 -17.76 -1.64 -0.20
CA SER A 134 -18.87 -1.01 0.51
C SER A 134 -19.22 -1.77 1.79
N ASP A 135 -20.07 -1.14 2.62
CA ASP A 135 -20.71 -1.88 3.71
C ASP A 135 -21.75 -2.86 3.12
N PRO A 136 -21.81 -4.13 3.55
CA PRO A 136 -22.82 -5.06 3.05
C PRO A 136 -24.27 -4.61 3.27
N ALA A 137 -24.54 -3.75 4.26
CA ALA A 137 -25.87 -3.20 4.50
C ALA A 137 -26.24 -2.06 3.54
N THR A 138 -25.25 -1.50 2.81
CA THR A 138 -25.50 -0.45 1.82
C THR A 138 -25.87 -1.06 0.47
N THR A 139 -27.08 -0.76 -0.02
CA THR A 139 -27.61 -1.30 -1.29
C THR A 139 -27.31 -0.41 -2.49
N THR A 140 -26.85 0.82 -2.26
CA THR A 140 -26.58 1.82 -3.31
C THR A 140 -25.10 1.89 -3.66
N THR A 141 -24.56 0.85 -4.28
CA THR A 141 -23.30 0.93 -5.05
C THR A 141 -23.67 1.15 -6.51
N SER A 142 -24.15 2.35 -6.82
CA SER A 142 -24.20 2.83 -8.20
C SER A 142 -22.76 2.97 -8.67
N THR A 143 -22.36 2.11 -9.60
CA THR A 143 -21.06 2.04 -10.28
C THR A 143 -19.87 1.65 -9.39
N VAL A 144 -19.12 0.62 -9.82
CA VAL A 144 -17.71 0.45 -9.46
C VAL A 144 -16.95 1.58 -10.17
N THR A 145 -17.12 2.79 -9.67
CA THR A 145 -16.25 3.92 -9.97
C THR A 145 -15.58 4.28 -8.68
N ASP A 146 -14.59 3.49 -8.26
CA ASP A 146 -13.38 4.14 -7.78
C ASP A 146 -12.21 3.18 -7.61
N SER A 147 -11.06 3.62 -8.11
CA SER A 147 -9.74 2.99 -8.04
C SER A 147 -9.50 1.77 -8.95
N ASN A 148 -8.43 1.89 -9.74
CA ASN A 148 -7.92 0.79 -10.55
C ASN A 148 -6.98 -0.06 -9.69
N LEU A 149 -7.14 -1.39 -9.72
CA LEU A 149 -6.11 -2.31 -9.21
C LEU A 149 -4.89 -2.31 -10.13
N SER A 150 -5.11 -2.03 -11.42
CA SER A 150 -4.06 -1.89 -12.42
C SER A 150 -4.60 -1.12 -13.63
N THR A 151 -3.77 -0.25 -14.23
CA THR A 151 -4.16 0.55 -15.40
C THR A 151 -3.88 -0.13 -16.75
N ASP A 152 -3.13 -1.23 -16.74
CA ASP A 152 -2.65 -1.90 -17.96
C ASP A 152 -2.77 -3.45 -17.90
N GLY A 153 -3.46 -3.99 -16.90
CA GLY A 153 -3.55 -5.43 -16.65
C GLY A 153 -2.29 -6.05 -16.04
N THR A 154 -1.28 -5.23 -15.69
CA THR A 154 0.04 -5.70 -15.23
C THR A 154 0.48 -5.15 -13.88
N ASP A 155 0.00 -3.96 -13.48
CA ASP A 155 0.46 -3.22 -12.30
C ASP A 155 0.15 -3.83 -10.92
N GLY A 156 -0.63 -4.92 -10.84
CA GLY A 156 -1.12 -5.37 -9.53
C GLY A 156 -0.13 -6.19 -8.68
N LEU A 157 1.19 -6.17 -8.97
CA LEU A 157 2.20 -6.58 -7.98
C LEU A 157 2.36 -5.54 -6.85
N SER A 158 1.94 -4.30 -7.07
CA SER A 158 1.97 -3.27 -6.03
C SER A 158 0.63 -3.22 -5.30
N PRO A 159 0.59 -3.39 -3.98
CA PRO A 159 -0.65 -3.24 -3.21
C PRO A 159 -1.23 -1.84 -3.34
N VAL A 160 -2.54 -1.78 -3.60
CA VAL A 160 -3.35 -0.55 -3.59
C VAL A 160 -4.02 -0.43 -2.22
N ALA A 161 -3.65 0.62 -1.49
CA ALA A 161 -4.33 0.97 -0.24
C ALA A 161 -5.72 1.53 -0.56
N THR A 162 -6.77 0.88 -0.06
CA THR A 162 -8.15 1.21 -0.46
C THR A 162 -8.73 2.41 0.27
N GLY A 163 -8.09 2.86 1.36
CA GLY A 163 -8.63 3.86 2.28
C GLY A 163 -9.83 3.36 3.11
N VAL A 164 -10.24 2.10 2.94
CA VAL A 164 -11.36 1.49 3.66
C VAL A 164 -10.85 0.71 4.86
N SER A 165 -11.51 0.88 6.00
CA SER A 165 -11.31 0.08 7.20
C SER A 165 -12.49 -0.85 7.47
N VAL A 166 -12.21 -2.01 8.05
CA VAL A 166 -13.18 -3.01 8.47
C VAL A 166 -13.01 -3.29 9.96
N GLY A 167 -14.07 -3.10 10.74
CA GLY A 167 -14.05 -3.37 12.18
C GLY A 167 -13.88 -4.85 12.51
N ALA A 168 -13.55 -5.15 13.77
CA ALA A 168 -13.46 -6.53 14.25
C ALA A 168 -14.78 -7.28 14.00
N ALA A 169 -14.69 -8.54 13.55
CA ALA A 169 -15.83 -9.40 13.20
C ALA A 169 -16.82 -8.79 12.18
N SER A 170 -16.39 -7.75 11.45
CA SER A 170 -17.21 -7.03 10.47
C SER A 170 -16.81 -7.42 9.04
N TYR A 171 -17.60 -6.92 8.08
CA TYR A 171 -17.48 -7.28 6.68
C TYR A 171 -17.36 -6.04 5.79
N LYS A 172 -16.74 -6.22 4.62
CA LYS A 172 -16.91 -5.34 3.46
C LYS A 172 -17.36 -6.15 2.26
N ALA A 173 -18.30 -5.61 1.50
CA ALA A 173 -18.69 -6.16 0.21
C ALA A 173 -17.65 -5.75 -0.83
N LEU A 174 -17.13 -6.70 -1.61
CA LEU A 174 -16.18 -6.45 -2.69
C LEU A 174 -16.88 -6.65 -4.03
N TYR A 175 -16.72 -5.66 -4.90
CA TYR A 175 -17.15 -5.67 -6.28
C TYR A 175 -15.94 -5.57 -7.19
N LEU A 176 -15.97 -6.26 -8.33
CA LEU A 176 -14.87 -6.28 -9.29
C LEU A 176 -15.38 -6.04 -10.72
N GLU A 177 -14.57 -5.35 -11.51
CA GLU A 177 -14.77 -5.17 -12.95
C GLU A 177 -13.45 -5.40 -13.70
N LEU A 178 -13.57 -5.90 -14.93
CA LEU A 178 -12.46 -6.18 -15.82
C LEU A 178 -12.71 -5.53 -17.18
N ILE A 179 -11.76 -4.78 -17.71
CA ILE A 179 -11.76 -4.40 -19.13
C ILE A 179 -10.87 -5.40 -19.86
N LEU A 180 -11.44 -6.13 -20.83
CA LEU A 180 -10.69 -7.10 -21.63
C LEU A 180 -9.74 -6.40 -22.60
N SER A 181 -8.63 -7.04 -22.91
CA SER A 181 -7.70 -6.58 -23.93
C SER A 181 -8.32 -6.64 -25.33
N SER A 182 -7.65 -6.04 -26.31
CA SER A 182 -8.05 -6.10 -27.71
C SER A 182 -7.84 -7.49 -28.35
N SER A 183 -7.22 -8.43 -27.64
CA SER A 183 -6.95 -9.80 -28.08
C SER A 183 -8.14 -10.71 -27.77
N ALA A 184 -9.14 -10.77 -28.66
CA ALA A 184 -10.40 -11.51 -28.43
C ALA A 184 -10.21 -13.00 -28.06
N GLY A 185 -11.12 -13.55 -27.23
CA GLY A 185 -11.27 -15.00 -27.01
C GLY A 185 -10.27 -15.64 -26.04
N ALA A 186 -9.59 -14.85 -25.22
CA ALA A 186 -8.53 -15.36 -24.36
C ALA A 186 -9.06 -15.71 -22.96
N THR A 187 -8.71 -16.91 -22.48
CA THR A 187 -8.87 -17.33 -21.08
C THR A 187 -7.56 -17.15 -20.33
N GLY A 188 -7.61 -16.65 -19.10
CA GLY A 188 -6.44 -16.63 -18.24
C GLY A 188 -6.80 -16.44 -16.79
N THR A 189 -5.76 -16.32 -15.98
CA THR A 189 -5.87 -16.32 -14.53
C THR A 189 -4.95 -15.26 -13.93
N SER A 190 -5.34 -14.78 -12.76
CA SER A 190 -4.56 -13.93 -11.88
C SER A 190 -4.82 -14.32 -10.42
N THR A 191 -4.02 -13.79 -9.50
CA THR A 191 -4.21 -13.97 -8.06
C THR A 191 -4.59 -12.63 -7.45
N LEU A 192 -5.80 -12.55 -6.87
CA LEU A 192 -6.21 -11.44 -6.01
C LEU A 192 -5.69 -11.68 -4.59
N THR A 193 -4.88 -10.75 -4.10
CA THR A 193 -4.36 -10.73 -2.73
C THR A 193 -5.09 -9.66 -1.92
N VAL A 194 -5.61 -10.04 -0.76
CA VAL A 194 -6.29 -9.14 0.18
C VAL A 194 -5.54 -9.12 1.50
N LEU A 195 -5.04 -7.95 1.89
CA LEU A 195 -4.29 -7.75 3.13
C LEU A 195 -5.01 -6.74 4.03
N GLY A 196 -4.92 -6.97 5.33
CA GLY A 196 -5.40 -6.11 6.39
C GLY A 196 -4.25 -5.65 7.28
N GLU A 197 -4.14 -4.36 7.54
CA GLU A 197 -3.16 -3.79 8.48
C GLU A 197 -3.86 -3.06 9.62
N SER A 198 -3.34 -3.20 10.84
CA SER A 198 -3.86 -2.58 12.07
C SER A 198 -3.24 -1.22 12.34
#